data_AF-A0A395T3X0-F1
#
_entry.id   AF-A0A395T3X0-F1
#
_cell.length_a   1.000
_cell.length_b   1.000
_cell.length_c   1.000
_cell.angle_alpha   90.00
_cell.angle_beta   90.00
_cell.angle_gamma   90.00
#
_symmetry.space_group_name_H-M   'P 1'
#
loop_
_entity.id
_entity.type
_entity.pdbx_description
1 polymer ?
#
loop_
_entity_poly.entity_id
_entity_poly.type
_entity_poly.pdbx_seq_one_letter_code
_entity_poly.pdbx_strand_id
1 'polypeptide(L)'
;MVRNASQQERPDHMRDVIKDRAPRFREIFDLTEVSVVRAQTGIWRGFELESLPAGRVIPMGDAAHVMIPFRGEGGYNTFIDAIKLGENLNQVNSENSTNEIITLRGRIEGYNTEMLERGRNTVKLSRQLVDGTKVKQKQPLQAPMRVVPFKELPTELAAV
;
A
#
# COMPACT_ATOMS: atom_id res chain seq x y z
N MET A 1 0.09 20.68 9.55
CA MET A 1 1.05 20.57 8.42
C MET A 1 0.81 21.74 7.46
N VAL A 2 1.84 22.49 7.12
CA VAL A 2 1.72 23.70 6.30
C VAL A 2 1.76 23.29 4.82
N ARG A 3 0.60 23.20 4.16
CA ARG A 3 0.48 22.77 2.75
C ARG A 3 1.26 23.66 1.76
N ASN A 4 1.52 24.91 2.13
CA ASN A 4 2.19 25.91 1.31
C ASN A 4 3.52 26.39 1.90
N ALA A 5 4.10 25.66 2.86
CA ALA A 5 5.40 26.03 3.44
C ALA A 5 6.52 25.84 2.42
N SER A 6 7.41 26.82 2.39
CA SER A 6 8.72 26.77 1.76
C SER A 6 9.55 25.58 2.27
N GLN A 7 10.65 25.32 1.58
CA GLN A 7 11.55 24.22 1.93
C GLN A 7 12.17 24.40 3.32
N GLN A 8 12.39 25.65 3.76
CA GLN A 8 12.97 26.01 5.07
C GLN A 8 11.95 26.00 6.21
N GLU A 9 10.71 26.45 5.98
CA GLU A 9 9.68 26.49 7.04
C GLU A 9 9.30 25.09 7.56
N ARG A 10 9.54 24.04 6.77
CA ARG A 10 9.25 22.64 7.14
C ARG A 10 10.20 22.07 8.20
N PRO A 11 11.53 22.07 8.01
CA PRO A 11 12.46 21.62 9.03
C PRO A 11 12.34 22.49 10.29
N ASP A 12 12.09 23.80 10.16
CA ASP A 12 11.89 24.67 11.32
C ASP A 12 10.63 24.31 12.10
N HIS A 13 9.51 24.07 11.42
CA HIS A 13 8.29 23.56 12.06
C HIS A 13 8.54 22.21 12.75
N MET A 14 9.28 21.30 12.11
CA MET A 14 9.57 19.99 12.69
C MET A 14 10.45 20.11 13.95
N ARG A 15 11.47 20.97 13.93
CA ARG A 15 12.32 21.29 15.08
C ARG A 15 11.51 21.85 16.25
N ASP A 16 10.54 22.72 15.97
CA ASP A 16 9.63 23.22 17.00
C ASP A 16 8.73 22.12 17.57
N VAL A 17 8.18 21.23 16.73
CA VAL A 17 7.33 20.09 17.16
C VAL A 17 8.09 19.12 18.09
N ILE A 18 9.38 18.90 17.83
CA ILE A 18 10.20 17.93 18.59
C ILE A 18 11.02 18.56 19.72
N LYS A 19 10.94 19.87 19.95
CA LYS A 19 11.87 20.60 20.85
C LYS A 19 11.97 20.02 22.26
N ASP A 20 10.86 19.47 22.76
CA ASP A 20 10.75 18.88 24.10
C ASP A 20 11.19 17.41 24.17
N ARG A 21 11.69 16.84 23.05
CA ARG A 21 12.22 15.47 23.00
C ARG A 21 13.69 15.44 23.41
N ALA A 22 14.11 14.31 23.99
CA ALA A 22 15.49 14.09 24.37
C ALA A 22 16.45 14.32 23.17
N PRO A 23 17.67 14.84 23.38
CA PRO A 23 18.56 15.25 22.29
C PRO A 23 18.77 14.20 21.20
N ARG A 24 18.92 12.92 21.57
CA ARG A 24 19.06 11.78 20.64
C ARG A 24 17.91 11.63 19.63
N PHE A 25 16.71 12.14 19.94
CA PHE A 25 15.56 12.11 19.04
C PHE A 25 15.44 13.38 18.19
N ARG A 26 16.26 14.41 18.47
CA ARG A 26 16.33 15.66 17.71
C ARG A 26 17.48 15.67 16.71
N GLU A 27 18.55 14.96 17.01
CA GLU A 27 19.79 14.87 16.22
C GLU A 27 19.54 14.68 14.72
N ILE A 28 18.67 13.75 14.32
CA ILE A 28 18.37 13.50 12.90
C ILE A 28 17.81 14.74 12.18
N PHE A 29 17.02 15.56 12.86
CA PHE A 29 16.42 16.78 12.29
C PHE A 29 17.40 17.95 12.24
N ASP A 30 18.40 17.95 13.13
CA ASP A 30 19.49 18.91 13.12
C ASP A 30 20.49 18.60 12.00
N LEU A 31 20.73 17.31 11.74
CA LEU A 31 21.61 16.83 10.67
C LEU A 31 20.95 16.79 9.27
N THR A 32 19.62 16.86 9.17
CA THR A 32 18.92 16.80 7.88
C THR A 32 19.13 18.11 7.12
N GLU A 33 19.78 18.03 5.96
CA GLU A 33 19.91 19.18 5.05
C GLU A 33 18.54 19.63 4.53
N VAL A 34 18.35 20.94 4.44
CA VAL A 34 17.10 21.54 3.93
C VAL A 34 16.86 21.14 2.47
N SER A 35 17.95 21.00 1.69
CA SER A 35 17.95 20.61 0.28
C SER A 35 17.22 19.29 0.02
N VAL A 36 17.29 18.33 0.95
CA VAL A 36 16.69 17.00 0.81
C VAL A 36 15.24 16.94 1.31
N VAL A 37 14.76 18.00 2.00
CA VAL A 37 13.38 18.07 2.47
C VAL A 37 12.46 18.31 1.29
N ARG A 38 11.57 17.35 1.00
CA ARG A 38 10.62 17.47 -0.10
C ARG A 38 9.59 18.56 0.18
N ALA A 39 9.34 19.40 -0.83
CA ALA A 39 8.32 20.45 -0.82
C ALA A 39 6.88 19.92 -0.99
N GLN A 40 6.66 18.61 -1.15
CA GLN A 40 5.32 18.04 -1.28
C GLN A 40 4.97 17.12 -0.12
N THR A 41 3.79 17.33 0.44
CA THR A 41 3.20 16.45 1.43
C THR A 41 2.38 15.41 0.66
N GLY A 42 2.83 14.16 0.64
CA GLY A 42 2.13 13.09 -0.08
C GLY A 42 0.73 12.86 0.47
N ILE A 43 -0.26 12.74 -0.41
CA ILE A 43 -1.58 12.20 -0.05
C ILE A 43 -1.49 10.69 -0.24
N TRP A 44 -1.52 9.96 0.88
CA TRP A 44 -1.52 8.49 0.83
C TRP A 44 -2.93 7.98 0.59
N ARG A 45 -3.07 7.10 -0.42
CA ARG A 45 -4.32 6.47 -0.80
C ARG A 45 -4.09 4.96 -0.89
N GLY A 46 -5.07 4.21 -0.43
CA GLY A 46 -5.18 2.78 -0.70
C GLY A 46 -6.61 2.49 -1.15
N PHE A 47 -6.82 1.42 -1.88
CA PHE A 47 -8.15 0.96 -2.30
C PHE A 47 -8.31 -0.54 -2.05
N GLU A 48 -9.55 -1.00 -2.12
CA GLU A 48 -9.91 -2.40 -2.01
C GLU A 48 -10.63 -2.79 -3.29
N LEU A 49 -10.11 -3.77 -4.03
CA LEU A 49 -10.81 -4.36 -5.17
C LEU A 49 -11.65 -5.53 -4.68
N GLU A 50 -12.85 -5.66 -5.22
CA GLU A 50 -13.74 -6.78 -4.92
C GLU A 50 -13.36 -8.01 -5.74
N SER A 51 -13.12 -7.81 -7.03
CA SER A 51 -12.84 -8.86 -8.01
C SER A 51 -11.86 -8.40 -9.09
N LEU A 52 -11.30 -9.37 -9.81
CA LEU A 52 -10.42 -9.19 -10.96
C LEU A 52 -10.74 -10.24 -12.03
N PRO A 53 -10.75 -9.88 -13.32
CA PRO A 53 -10.97 -10.85 -14.38
C PRO A 53 -9.85 -11.90 -14.40
N ALA A 54 -10.23 -13.16 -14.56
CA ALA A 54 -9.27 -14.25 -14.78
C ALA A 54 -8.96 -14.35 -16.27
N GLY A 55 -7.74 -13.97 -16.65
CA GLY A 55 -7.33 -13.93 -18.05
C GLY A 55 -5.81 -13.89 -18.20
N ARG A 56 -5.36 -13.46 -19.39
CA ARG A 56 -3.93 -13.34 -19.71
C ARG A 56 -3.29 -12.07 -19.15
N VAL A 57 -4.10 -11.13 -18.67
CA VAL A 57 -3.65 -9.89 -18.02
C VAL A 57 -3.97 -10.01 -16.55
N ILE A 58 -2.93 -9.97 -15.72
CA ILE A 58 -3.01 -10.28 -14.29
C ILE A 58 -2.32 -9.14 -13.53
N PRO A 59 -3.08 -8.26 -12.84
CA PRO A 59 -2.47 -7.25 -11.99
C PRO A 59 -1.97 -7.89 -10.70
N MET A 60 -0.86 -7.36 -10.18
CA MET A 60 -0.25 -7.78 -8.92
C MET A 60 0.40 -6.61 -8.20
N GLY A 61 0.75 -6.78 -6.92
CA GLY A 61 1.37 -5.72 -6.13
C GLY A 61 0.48 -4.47 -6.03
N ASP A 62 1.09 -3.30 -6.08
CA ASP A 62 0.37 -2.01 -6.01
C ASP A 62 -0.68 -1.83 -7.11
N ALA A 63 -0.56 -2.53 -8.26
CA ALA A 63 -1.59 -2.48 -9.29
C ALA A 63 -2.90 -3.18 -8.87
N ALA A 64 -2.84 -4.14 -7.95
CA ALA A 64 -4.00 -4.90 -7.48
C ALA A 64 -4.43 -4.53 -6.05
N HIS A 65 -3.50 -4.13 -5.18
CA HIS A 65 -3.77 -3.90 -3.76
C HIS A 65 -2.94 -2.76 -3.15
N VAL A 66 -2.84 -1.62 -3.85
CA VAL A 66 -2.15 -0.45 -3.30
C VAL A 66 -2.65 -0.10 -1.90
N MET A 67 -1.70 0.06 -0.99
CA MET A 67 -1.96 0.33 0.42
C MET A 67 -1.13 1.51 0.91
N ILE A 68 -1.57 2.09 2.02
CA ILE A 68 -0.79 3.13 2.68
C ILE A 68 0.44 2.50 3.38
N PRO A 69 1.64 3.11 3.31
CA PRO A 69 2.90 2.42 3.57
C PRO A 69 3.23 2.20 5.05
N PHE A 70 2.28 2.40 5.95
CA PHE A 70 2.53 2.47 7.39
C PHE A 70 2.86 1.14 8.05
N ARG A 71 2.49 0.02 7.40
CA ARG A 71 2.89 -1.32 7.83
C ARG A 71 4.09 -1.88 7.06
N GLY A 72 4.51 -1.22 5.98
CA GLY A 72 5.58 -1.72 5.10
C GLY A 72 5.24 -3.02 4.36
N GLU A 73 3.97 -3.41 4.28
CA GLU A 73 3.54 -4.73 3.77
C GLU A 73 3.39 -4.80 2.25
N GLY A 74 3.42 -3.67 1.52
CA GLY A 74 3.20 -3.66 0.07
C GLY A 74 4.22 -4.48 -0.71
N GLY A 75 5.51 -4.29 -0.41
CA GLY A 75 6.59 -5.07 -1.05
C GLY A 75 6.52 -6.56 -0.72
N TYR A 76 6.26 -6.90 0.54
CA TYR A 76 6.12 -8.29 0.98
C TYR A 76 4.97 -9.00 0.25
N ASN A 77 3.80 -8.37 0.13
CA ASN A 77 2.68 -8.93 -0.61
C ASN A 77 2.99 -9.08 -2.10
N THR A 78 3.72 -8.12 -2.69
CA THR A 78 4.16 -8.21 -4.09
C THR A 78 5.08 -9.42 -4.33
N PHE A 79 5.94 -9.77 -3.37
CA PHE A 79 6.75 -10.99 -3.47
C PHE A 79 5.91 -12.27 -3.39
N ILE A 80 4.93 -12.32 -2.49
CA ILE A 80 4.00 -13.47 -2.42
C ILE A 80 3.27 -13.62 -3.76
N ASP A 81 2.81 -12.51 -4.33
CA ASP A 81 2.11 -12.51 -5.61
C ASP A 81 3.00 -13.08 -6.72
N ALA A 82 4.25 -12.65 -6.82
CA ALA A 82 5.20 -13.12 -7.83
C ALA A 82 5.46 -14.64 -7.71
N ILE A 83 5.65 -15.13 -6.49
CA ILE A 83 5.90 -16.56 -6.22
C ILE A 83 4.68 -17.38 -6.62
N LYS A 84 3.49 -17.04 -6.11
CA LYS A 84 2.25 -17.79 -6.38
C LYS A 84 1.87 -17.75 -7.85
N LEU A 85 2.03 -16.59 -8.51
CA LEU A 85 1.75 -16.49 -9.93
C LEU A 85 2.75 -17.31 -10.75
N GLY A 86 4.04 -17.28 -10.39
CA GLY A 86 5.07 -18.11 -11.02
C GLY A 86 4.79 -19.61 -10.89
N GLU A 87 4.38 -20.07 -9.71
CA GLU A 87 3.97 -21.46 -9.47
C GLU A 87 2.78 -21.86 -10.35
N ASN A 88 1.75 -21.01 -10.43
CA ASN A 88 0.58 -21.27 -11.27
C ASN A 88 0.93 -21.36 -12.76
N LEU A 89 1.74 -20.42 -13.25
CA LEU A 89 2.16 -20.40 -14.66
C LEU A 89 3.06 -21.60 -15.00
N ASN A 90 3.97 -21.99 -14.09
CA ASN A 90 4.81 -23.17 -14.28
C ASN A 90 3.98 -24.46 -14.34
N GLN A 91 2.95 -24.58 -13.50
CA GLN A 91 2.05 -25.74 -13.52
C GLN A 91 1.28 -25.82 -14.84
N VAL A 92 0.69 -24.71 -15.32
CA VAL A 92 0.02 -24.65 -16.64
C VAL A 92 0.95 -25.13 -17.75
N ASN A 93 2.19 -24.64 -17.76
CA ASN A 93 3.20 -25.02 -18.75
C ASN A 93 3.56 -26.52 -18.67
N SER A 94 3.59 -27.10 -17.48
CA SER A 94 3.93 -28.52 -17.28
C SER A 94 2.81 -29.50 -17.63
N GLU A 95 1.55 -29.07 -17.54
CA GLU A 95 0.38 -29.95 -17.64
C GLU A 95 0.05 -30.36 -19.09
N ASN A 96 0.69 -29.78 -20.11
CA ASN A 96 0.44 -30.06 -21.55
C ASN A 96 -1.05 -30.21 -21.87
N SER A 97 -1.89 -29.37 -21.25
CA SER A 97 -3.34 -29.45 -21.34
C SER A 97 -3.79 -29.13 -22.77
N THR A 98 -4.65 -29.97 -23.33
CA THR A 98 -5.36 -29.68 -24.60
C THR A 98 -6.23 -28.42 -24.52
N ASN A 99 -6.48 -27.89 -23.32
CA ASN A 99 -7.29 -26.70 -23.06
C ASN A 99 -6.57 -25.70 -22.14
N GLU A 100 -5.33 -25.36 -22.48
CA GLU A 100 -4.42 -24.48 -21.72
C GLU A 100 -5.10 -23.19 -21.21
N ILE A 101 -5.94 -22.54 -22.02
CA ILE A 101 -6.61 -21.29 -21.63
C ILE A 101 -7.65 -21.49 -20.51
N ILE A 102 -8.36 -22.62 -20.50
CA ILE A 102 -9.35 -22.93 -19.45
C ILE A 102 -8.61 -23.24 -18.15
N THR A 103 -7.56 -24.05 -18.23
CA THR A 103 -6.69 -24.37 -17.09
C THR A 103 -6.06 -23.10 -16.52
N LEU A 104 -5.54 -22.21 -17.37
CA LEU A 104 -4.98 -20.93 -16.96
C LEU A 104 -6.04 -20.09 -16.23
N ARG A 105 -7.24 -19.91 -16.81
CA ARG A 105 -8.31 -19.11 -16.20
C ARG A 105 -8.68 -19.60 -14.81
N GLY A 106 -8.91 -20.91 -14.62
CA GLY A 106 -9.25 -21.45 -13.30
C GLY A 106 -8.14 -21.22 -12.26
N ARG A 107 -6.88 -21.33 -12.67
CA ARG A 107 -5.72 -21.06 -11.80
C ARG A 107 -5.59 -19.58 -11.44
N ILE A 108 -5.77 -18.70 -12.41
CA ILE A 108 -5.74 -17.25 -12.17
C ILE A 108 -6.92 -16.80 -11.31
N GLU A 109 -8.09 -17.42 -11.44
CA GLU A 109 -9.24 -17.15 -10.57
C GLU A 109 -8.95 -17.51 -9.11
N GLY A 110 -8.34 -18.68 -8.87
CA GLY A 110 -7.90 -19.09 -7.53
C GLY A 110 -6.84 -18.14 -6.95
N TYR A 111 -5.85 -17.75 -7.77
CA TYR A 111 -4.84 -16.77 -7.39
C TYR A 111 -5.47 -15.40 -7.05
N ASN A 112 -6.36 -14.88 -7.92
CA ASN A 112 -7.01 -13.59 -7.73
C ASN A 112 -7.84 -13.57 -6.44
N THR A 113 -8.58 -14.65 -6.16
CA THR A 113 -9.39 -14.77 -4.94
C THR A 113 -8.54 -14.63 -3.68
N GLU A 114 -7.45 -15.40 -3.60
CA GLU A 114 -6.54 -15.36 -2.45
C GLU A 114 -5.83 -14.01 -2.34
N MET A 115 -5.27 -13.52 -3.44
CA MET A 115 -4.50 -12.29 -3.47
C MET A 115 -5.35 -11.09 -3.05
N LEU A 116 -6.60 -11.01 -3.52
CA LEU A 116 -7.52 -9.95 -3.16
C LEU A 116 -7.96 -10.03 -1.70
N GLU A 117 -8.24 -11.23 -1.17
CA GLU A 117 -8.57 -11.40 0.24
C GLU A 117 -7.44 -10.91 1.16
N ARG A 118 -6.21 -11.38 0.90
CA ARG A 118 -5.00 -10.95 1.61
C ARG A 118 -4.76 -9.45 1.46
N GLY A 119 -4.80 -8.94 0.23
CA GLY A 119 -4.58 -7.53 -0.11
C GLY A 119 -5.54 -6.60 0.63
N ARG A 120 -6.85 -6.87 0.57
CA ARG A 120 -7.86 -6.09 1.33
C ARG A 120 -7.58 -6.09 2.83
N ASN A 121 -7.19 -7.23 3.39
CA ASN A 121 -6.88 -7.32 4.81
C ASN A 121 -5.70 -6.41 5.18
N THR A 122 -4.63 -6.42 4.38
CA THR A 122 -3.46 -5.55 4.60
C THR A 122 -3.75 -4.06 4.42
N VAL A 123 -4.60 -3.70 3.45
CA VAL A 123 -5.08 -2.32 3.27
C VAL A 123 -5.85 -1.84 4.51
N LYS A 124 -6.79 -2.66 5.02
CA LYS A 124 -7.56 -2.35 6.24
C LYS A 124 -6.65 -2.20 7.46
N LEU A 125 -5.74 -3.14 7.67
CA LEU A 125 -4.81 -3.09 8.80
C LEU A 125 -3.88 -1.87 8.73
N SER A 126 -3.44 -1.48 7.53
CA SER A 126 -2.60 -0.30 7.33
C SER A 126 -3.36 0.98 7.67
N ARG A 127 -4.64 1.09 7.28
CA ARG A 127 -5.53 2.20 7.66
C ARG A 127 -5.75 2.26 9.18
N GLN A 128 -6.04 1.12 9.80
CA GLN A 128 -6.26 1.01 11.25
C GLN A 128 -5.07 1.46 12.09
N LEU A 129 -3.85 1.30 11.57
CA LEU A 129 -2.64 1.77 12.26
C LEU A 129 -2.62 3.30 12.33
N VAL A 130 -3.04 3.98 11.28
CA VAL A 130 -3.00 5.46 11.20
C VAL A 130 -4.18 6.10 11.90
N ASP A 131 -5.38 5.55 11.73
CA ASP A 131 -6.60 6.11 12.32
C ASP A 131 -6.67 5.93 13.85
N GLY A 132 -5.80 5.09 14.44
CA GLY A 132 -5.72 4.87 15.88
C GLY A 132 -6.92 4.11 16.46
N THR A 133 -7.79 3.53 15.62
CA THR A 133 -9.03 2.86 16.03
C THR A 133 -8.82 1.67 16.97
N LYS A 134 -7.61 1.07 16.97
CA LYS A 134 -7.22 -0.02 17.88
C LYS A 134 -6.29 0.41 19.02
N VAL A 135 -5.94 1.69 19.13
CA VAL A 135 -5.14 2.19 20.26
C VAL A 135 -6.07 2.39 21.45
N LYS A 136 -5.83 1.69 22.57
CA LYS A 136 -6.68 1.73 23.79
C LYS A 136 -6.95 3.16 24.31
N GLN A 137 -6.13 4.13 23.94
CA GLN A 137 -6.23 5.53 24.34
C GLN A 137 -6.78 6.47 23.23
N LYS A 138 -7.26 5.94 22.09
CA LYS A 138 -7.81 6.71 20.95
C LYS A 138 -6.93 7.88 20.46
N GLN A 139 -5.64 7.87 20.76
CA GLN A 139 -4.73 8.84 20.19
C GLN A 139 -4.27 8.27 18.85
N PRO A 140 -4.69 8.84 17.70
CA PRO A 140 -4.11 8.48 16.42
C PRO A 140 -2.60 8.63 16.52
N LEU A 141 -1.85 7.72 15.89
CA LEU A 141 -0.41 7.94 15.68
C LEU A 141 -0.31 9.33 15.05
N GLN A 142 0.33 10.27 15.76
CA GLN A 142 0.47 11.68 15.40
C GLN A 142 1.37 11.85 14.16
N ALA A 143 1.18 11.04 13.13
CA ALA A 143 1.64 11.39 11.80
C ALA A 143 0.74 12.56 11.33
N PRO A 144 1.31 13.72 10.96
CA PRO A 144 0.54 14.86 10.44
C PRO A 144 -0.02 14.60 9.03
N MET A 145 -0.30 13.34 8.69
CA MET A 145 -0.64 12.88 7.36
C MET A 145 -2.13 12.54 7.28
N ARG A 146 -2.80 13.23 6.35
CA ARG A 146 -4.21 12.98 6.04
C ARG A 146 -4.32 11.72 5.19
N VAL A 147 -4.78 10.63 5.79
CA VAL A 147 -5.25 9.46 5.04
C VAL A 147 -6.65 9.76 4.55
N VAL A 148 -6.86 9.70 3.25
CA VAL A 148 -8.18 9.85 2.65
C VAL A 148 -8.53 8.50 2.02
N PRO A 149 -9.58 7.82 2.51
CA PRO A 149 -10.13 6.68 1.79
C PRO A 149 -10.46 7.14 0.38
N PHE A 150 -10.03 6.40 -0.65
CA PHE A 150 -10.56 6.65 -1.98
C PHE A 150 -12.08 6.42 -1.90
N LYS A 151 -12.91 7.29 -2.50
CA LYS A 151 -14.33 6.95 -2.69
C LYS A 151 -14.34 5.61 -3.42
N GLU A 152 -14.92 4.58 -2.81
CA GLU A 152 -15.10 3.27 -3.41
C GLU A 152 -15.82 3.50 -4.75
N LEU A 153 -15.08 3.45 -5.85
CA LEU A 153 -15.67 3.44 -7.16
C LEU A 153 -16.01 1.97 -7.41
N PRO A 154 -17.28 1.62 -7.69
CA PRO A 154 -17.60 0.29 -8.19
C PRO A 154 -16.78 0.11 -9.46
N THR A 155 -15.75 -0.73 -9.39
CA THR A 155 -14.81 -0.92 -10.49
C THR A 155 -15.18 -2.23 -11.16
N GLU A 156 -16.21 -2.20 -12.02
CA GLU A 156 -16.42 -3.30 -12.96
C GLU A 156 -15.30 -3.24 -14.00
N LEU A 157 -14.25 -4.04 -13.79
CA LEU A 157 -13.29 -4.34 -14.85
C LEU A 157 -14.00 -5.26 -15.84
N ALA A 158 -14.49 -4.68 -16.93
CA ALA A 158 -15.12 -5.42 -18.02
C ALA A 158 -14.22 -6.58 -18.45
N ALA A 159 -14.74 -7.80 -18.36
CA ALA A 159 -14.06 -8.98 -18.88
C ALA A 159 -13.96 -8.83 -20.41
N VAL A 160 -12.72 -8.82 -20.92
CA VAL A 160 -12.42 -8.91 -22.36
C VAL A 160 -12.22 -10.37 -22.75
#